data_AF-A0A101CZQ3-F1
#
_entry.id   AF-A0A101CZQ3-F1
#
_cell.length_a   1.000
_cell.length_b   1.000
_cell.length_c   1.000
_cell.angle_alpha   90.00
_cell.angle_beta   90.00
_cell.angle_gamma   90.00
#
_symmetry.space_group_name_H-M   'P 1'
#
loop_
_entity.id
_entity.type
_entity.pdbx_description
1 polymer ?
#
loop_
_entity_poly.entity_id
_entity_poly.type
_entity_poly.pdbx_seq_one_letter_code
_entity_poly.pdbx_strand_id
1 'polypeptide(L)'
;MSSGSYFPPSVKAVPIPKKSGGERLLGVPTVSDRIAQTVVTMTLEPILEPVFHVDSYGYRRGKSPHDALAITRKRCWERDWVLEYDIRGLFDHIDHELLLKALDHHCSESWVLLYVRRWLTAPMQTKDGKQERRNVGTPQGGPLSPVLANLFLHYALDRWLTVRHPDIPFCRYADDGILRCRSEREAQYLHSQLDMREVDPIAIHRDAQQTSILACVCPGCSDKSPSAPC
;
A
#
# COMPACT_ATOMS: atom_id res chain seq x y z
N MET A 1 9.68 2.57 -27.60
CA MET A 1 10.08 2.91 -26.21
C MET A 1 11.57 2.66 -25.92
N SER A 2 12.32 1.98 -26.79
CA SER A 2 13.76 1.72 -26.60
C SER A 2 14.67 2.95 -26.74
N SER A 3 14.25 4.01 -27.44
CA SER A 3 15.03 5.24 -27.64
C SER A 3 14.94 6.24 -26.47
N GLY A 4 14.07 6.02 -25.48
CA GLY A 4 13.83 6.99 -24.42
C GLY A 4 13.18 8.32 -24.87
N SER A 5 12.68 8.41 -26.11
CA SER A 5 12.07 9.65 -26.65
C SER A 5 10.59 9.83 -26.32
N TYR A 6 9.91 8.78 -25.86
CA TYR A 6 8.47 8.84 -25.54
C TYR A 6 8.20 9.53 -24.21
N PHE A 7 7.38 10.59 -24.22
CA PHE A 7 6.87 11.23 -23.01
C PHE A 7 5.39 10.91 -22.85
N PRO A 8 4.95 10.44 -21.68
CA PRO A 8 3.55 10.16 -21.45
C PRO A 8 2.73 11.46 -21.51
N PRO A 9 1.56 11.46 -22.16
CA PRO A 9 0.61 12.56 -22.10
C PRO A 9 0.04 12.74 -20.69
N SER A 10 -0.76 13.80 -20.52
CA SER A 10 -1.48 14.04 -19.27
C SER A 10 -2.45 12.90 -18.94
N VAL A 11 -2.55 12.60 -17.65
CA VAL A 11 -3.48 11.60 -17.12
C VAL A 11 -4.84 12.26 -16.87
N LYS A 12 -5.94 11.64 -17.31
CA LYS A 12 -7.27 12.23 -17.16
C LYS A 12 -7.76 12.09 -15.71
N ALA A 13 -8.12 13.20 -15.09
CA ALA A 13 -8.68 13.24 -13.74
C ALA A 13 -10.19 12.93 -13.78
N VAL A 14 -10.61 11.88 -13.06
CA VAL A 14 -12.01 11.44 -12.99
C VAL A 14 -12.43 11.32 -11.52
N PRO A 15 -13.31 12.20 -11.01
CA PRO A 15 -13.82 12.08 -9.65
C PRO A 15 -14.81 10.91 -9.56
N ILE A 16 -14.66 10.09 -8.52
CA ILE A 16 -15.56 8.99 -8.18
C ILE A 16 -16.08 9.20 -6.76
N PRO A 17 -17.41 9.15 -6.53
CA PRO A 17 -17.97 9.30 -5.20
C PRO A 17 -17.57 8.11 -4.30
N LYS A 18 -17.16 8.41 -3.05
CA LYS A 18 -16.96 7.40 -2.01
C LYS A 18 -18.28 7.03 -1.33
N LYS A 19 -18.41 5.78 -0.88
CA LYS A 19 -19.58 5.33 -0.10
C LYS A 19 -19.73 6.08 1.23
N SER A 20 -18.62 6.50 1.83
CA SER A 20 -18.55 7.24 3.09
C SER A 20 -18.75 8.76 2.95
N GLY A 21 -19.00 9.25 1.73
CA GLY A 21 -18.98 10.68 1.41
C GLY A 21 -17.61 11.17 0.93
N GLY A 22 -17.62 12.24 0.12
CA GLY A 22 -16.44 12.79 -0.56
C GLY A 22 -16.13 12.14 -1.91
N GLU A 23 -15.08 12.61 -2.58
CA GLU A 23 -14.65 12.13 -3.90
C GLU A 23 -13.26 11.48 -3.84
N ARG A 24 -13.06 10.45 -4.66
CA ARG A 24 -11.77 9.81 -4.95
C ARG A 24 -11.38 10.18 -6.39
N LEU A 25 -10.28 10.89 -6.55
CA LEU A 25 -9.81 11.28 -7.87
C LEU A 25 -9.02 10.14 -8.52
N LEU A 26 -9.58 9.53 -9.57
CA LEU A 26 -8.84 8.58 -10.40
C LEU A 26 -8.03 9.30 -11.47
N GLY A 27 -6.81 8.83 -11.70
CA GLY A 27 -6.01 9.18 -12.85
C GLY A 27 -6.10 8.07 -13.89
N VAL A 28 -6.83 8.31 -14.97
CA VAL A 28 -7.00 7.35 -16.08
C VAL A 28 -5.94 7.63 -17.16
N PRO A 29 -4.92 6.77 -17.33
CA PRO A 29 -3.93 6.94 -18.38
C PRO A 29 -4.52 6.64 -19.76
N THR A 30 -3.80 7.03 -20.81
CA THR A 30 -4.16 6.65 -22.18
C THR A 30 -4.06 5.14 -22.39
N VAL A 31 -4.71 4.61 -23.43
CA VAL A 31 -4.61 3.18 -23.76
C VAL A 31 -3.15 2.78 -23.98
N SER A 32 -2.39 3.60 -24.71
CA SER A 32 -0.96 3.37 -24.95
C SER A 32 -0.16 3.34 -23.66
N ASP A 33 -0.42 4.27 -22.73
CA ASP A 33 0.23 4.26 -21.41
C ASP A 33 -0.15 3.04 -20.59
N ARG A 34 -1.41 2.59 -20.61
CA ARG A 34 -1.83 1.38 -19.90
C ARG A 34 -1.13 0.14 -20.43
N ILE A 35 -0.97 0.02 -21.75
CA ILE A 35 -0.21 -1.09 -22.36
C ILE A 35 1.24 -1.02 -21.90
N ALA A 36 1.88 0.14 -22.00
CA ALA A 36 3.27 0.32 -21.61
C ALA A 36 3.50 0.07 -20.11
N GLN A 37 2.62 0.58 -19.26
CA GLN A 37 2.63 0.33 -17.82
C GLN A 37 2.43 -1.16 -17.51
N THR A 38 1.57 -1.86 -18.25
CA THR A 38 1.40 -3.32 -18.08
C THR A 38 2.67 -4.09 -18.42
N VAL A 39 3.38 -3.71 -19.48
CA VAL A 39 4.69 -4.33 -19.82
C VAL A 39 5.70 -4.10 -18.70
N VAL A 40 5.74 -2.90 -18.13
CA VAL A 40 6.60 -2.61 -16.97
C VAL A 40 6.18 -3.42 -15.75
N THR A 41 4.88 -3.52 -15.45
CA THR A 41 4.35 -4.36 -14.38
C THR A 41 4.79 -5.82 -14.55
N MET A 42 4.64 -6.39 -15.75
CA MET A 42 5.07 -7.77 -16.04
C MET A 42 6.58 -7.98 -15.90
N THR A 43 7.37 -6.93 -16.06
CA THR A 43 8.83 -6.96 -15.85
C THR A 43 9.16 -6.89 -14.35
N LEU A 44 8.45 -6.06 -13.59
CA LEU A 44 8.74 -5.81 -12.17
C LEU A 44 8.18 -6.87 -11.24
N GLU A 45 6.98 -7.41 -11.49
CA GLU A 45 6.33 -8.37 -10.60
C GLU A 45 7.23 -9.58 -10.28
N PRO A 46 7.88 -10.26 -11.25
CA PRO A 46 8.75 -11.41 -10.93
C PRO A 46 9.98 -11.03 -10.08
N ILE A 47 10.44 -9.78 -10.17
CA ILE A 47 11.61 -9.28 -9.43
C ILE A 47 11.21 -8.91 -8.00
N LEU A 48 10.06 -8.24 -7.83
CA LEU A 48 9.63 -7.66 -6.56
C LEU A 48 8.82 -8.63 -5.69
N GLU A 49 8.09 -9.57 -6.28
CA GLU A 49 7.28 -10.55 -5.55
C GLU A 49 8.07 -11.34 -4.48
N PRO A 50 9.30 -11.85 -4.72
CA PRO A 50 10.08 -12.54 -3.69
C PRO A 50 10.64 -11.59 -2.60
N VAL A 51 10.64 -10.28 -2.82
CA VAL A 51 11.09 -9.27 -1.86
C VAL A 51 9.97 -8.95 -0.85
N PHE A 52 8.73 -8.92 -1.31
CA PHE A 52 7.60 -8.51 -0.48
C PHE A 52 7.37 -9.44 0.71
N HIS A 53 7.02 -8.84 1.86
CA HIS A 53 6.77 -9.57 3.09
C HIS A 53 5.65 -10.60 2.90
N VAL A 54 5.78 -11.78 3.50
CA VAL A 54 4.83 -12.90 3.31
C VAL A 54 3.39 -12.53 3.70
N ASP A 55 3.25 -11.66 4.71
CA ASP A 55 1.98 -11.14 5.23
C ASP A 55 1.49 -9.83 4.58
N SER A 56 2.04 -9.49 3.41
CA SER A 56 1.45 -8.50 2.51
C SER A 56 0.65 -9.22 1.42
N TYR A 57 -0.63 -8.90 1.28
CA TYR A 57 -1.56 -9.64 0.42
C TYR A 57 -2.13 -8.80 -0.73
N GLY A 58 -2.37 -7.51 -0.49
CA GLY A 58 -3.05 -6.64 -1.45
C GLY A 58 -2.32 -6.54 -2.78
N TYR A 59 -3.06 -6.60 -3.89
CA TYR A 59 -2.55 -6.43 -5.26
C TYR A 59 -1.44 -7.39 -5.71
N ARG A 60 -1.29 -8.55 -5.05
CA ARG A 60 -0.29 -9.55 -5.41
C ARG A 60 -0.92 -10.75 -6.11
N ARG A 61 -0.23 -11.29 -7.10
CA ARG A 61 -0.70 -12.49 -7.81
C ARG A 61 -0.69 -13.70 -6.86
N GLY A 62 -1.76 -14.49 -6.89
CA GLY A 62 -1.88 -15.67 -6.02
C GLY A 62 -2.13 -15.36 -4.54
N LYS A 63 -2.42 -14.11 -4.19
CA LYS A 63 -2.84 -13.67 -2.86
C LYS A 63 -4.23 -13.06 -2.97
N SER A 64 -5.13 -13.45 -2.09
CA SER A 64 -6.52 -12.99 -2.07
C SER A 64 -6.89 -12.35 -0.72
N PRO A 65 -7.96 -11.56 -0.66
CA PRO A 65 -8.54 -11.11 0.61
C PRO A 65 -8.86 -12.28 1.56
N HIS A 66 -9.27 -13.43 1.02
CA HIS A 66 -9.57 -14.61 1.82
C HIS A 66 -8.31 -15.19 2.50
N ASP A 67 -7.15 -15.11 1.85
CA ASP A 67 -5.88 -15.55 2.47
C ASP A 67 -5.51 -14.64 3.65
N ALA A 68 -5.66 -13.33 3.47
CA ALA A 68 -5.45 -12.33 4.53
C ALA A 68 -6.41 -12.55 5.73
N LEU A 69 -7.69 -12.84 5.45
CA LEU A 69 -8.67 -13.16 6.49
C LEU A 69 -8.36 -14.49 7.18
N ALA A 70 -7.95 -15.52 6.43
CA ALA A 70 -7.63 -16.84 6.98
C ALA A 70 -6.44 -16.78 7.95
N ILE A 71 -5.35 -16.08 7.56
CA ILE A 71 -4.20 -15.92 8.46
C ILE A 71 -4.55 -15.07 9.69
N THR A 72 -5.37 -14.04 9.50
CA THR A 72 -5.87 -13.18 10.59
C THR A 72 -6.66 -14.01 11.59
N ARG A 73 -7.64 -14.79 11.11
CA ARG A 73 -8.47 -15.67 11.95
C ARG A 73 -7.64 -16.69 12.70
N LYS A 74 -6.66 -17.30 12.05
CA LYS A 74 -5.74 -18.24 12.71
C LYS A 74 -5.00 -17.58 13.87
N ARG A 75 -4.45 -16.37 13.64
CA ARG A 75 -3.68 -15.61 14.63
C ARG A 75 -4.56 -14.92 15.69
N CYS A 76 -5.87 -14.84 15.49
CA CYS A 76 -6.80 -14.31 16.49
C CYS A 76 -6.72 -15.03 17.83
N TRP A 77 -6.34 -16.31 17.82
CA TRP A 77 -6.23 -17.15 19.02
C TRP A 77 -4.87 -17.02 19.73
N GLU A 78 -3.88 -16.40 19.10
CA GLU A 78 -2.52 -16.28 19.65
C GLU A 78 -2.35 -15.04 20.52
N ARG A 79 -3.14 -13.99 20.26
CA ARG A 79 -3.00 -12.66 20.88
C ARG A 79 -4.36 -12.00 21.04
N ASP A 80 -4.59 -11.38 22.20
CA ASP A 80 -5.93 -10.89 22.56
C ASP A 80 -6.24 -9.48 22.05
N TRP A 81 -5.24 -8.74 21.55
CA TRP A 81 -5.42 -7.36 21.13
C TRP A 81 -5.04 -7.16 19.66
N VAL A 82 -5.76 -6.27 19.00
CA VAL A 82 -5.55 -5.88 17.61
C VAL A 82 -5.47 -4.38 17.54
N LEU A 83 -4.46 -3.89 16.82
CA LEU A 83 -4.43 -2.53 16.33
C LEU A 83 -4.70 -2.59 14.82
N GLU A 84 -5.90 -2.18 14.43
CA GLU A 84 -6.28 -1.96 13.04
C GLU A 84 -5.83 -0.57 12.63
N TYR A 85 -5.21 -0.45 11.45
CA TYR A 85 -4.79 0.83 10.90
C TYR A 85 -5.15 0.91 9.41
N ASP A 86 -5.41 2.13 8.96
CA ASP A 86 -5.58 2.49 7.55
C ASP A 86 -4.61 3.62 7.18
N ILE A 87 -4.12 3.60 5.94
CA ILE A 87 -3.20 4.60 5.41
C ILE A 87 -3.98 5.59 4.55
N ARG A 88 -4.10 6.81 5.08
CA ARG A 88 -4.85 7.89 4.45
C ARG A 88 -4.21 8.31 3.12
N GLY A 89 -4.95 8.05 2.04
CA GLY A 89 -4.61 8.56 0.71
C GLY A 89 -3.24 8.06 0.24
N LEU A 90 -2.93 6.78 0.46
CA LEU A 90 -1.65 6.16 0.10
C LEU A 90 -1.13 6.62 -1.27
N PHE A 91 -1.95 6.44 -2.30
CA PHE A 91 -1.57 6.76 -3.68
C PHE A 91 -1.37 8.26 -3.92
N ASP A 92 -1.89 9.13 -3.06
CA ASP A 92 -1.79 10.58 -3.23
C ASP A 92 -0.51 11.14 -2.58
N HIS A 93 0.06 10.41 -1.60
CA HIS A 93 1.18 10.88 -0.76
C HIS A 93 2.51 10.14 -0.99
N ILE A 94 2.59 9.16 -1.90
CA ILE A 94 3.86 8.45 -2.18
C ILE A 94 4.96 9.43 -2.63
N ASP A 95 6.05 9.49 -1.86
CA ASP A 95 7.23 10.26 -2.23
C ASP A 95 7.94 9.63 -3.44
N HIS A 96 8.14 10.43 -4.50
CA HIS A 96 8.72 9.95 -5.75
C HIS A 96 10.20 9.59 -5.60
N GLU A 97 10.96 10.34 -4.82
CA GLU A 97 12.40 10.08 -4.65
C GLU A 97 12.63 8.79 -3.90
N LEU A 98 11.91 8.58 -2.80
CA LEU A 98 11.98 7.35 -2.01
C LEU A 98 11.51 6.14 -2.82
N LEU A 99 10.40 6.26 -3.56
CA LEU A 99 9.91 5.18 -4.42
C LEU A 99 10.93 4.85 -5.52
N LEU A 100 11.49 5.85 -6.19
CA LEU A 100 12.45 5.62 -7.27
C LEU A 100 13.77 5.06 -6.73
N LYS A 101 14.21 5.45 -5.54
CA LYS A 101 15.36 4.86 -4.85
C LYS A 101 15.12 3.39 -4.50
N ALA A 102 13.93 3.05 -4.01
CA ALA A 102 13.55 1.66 -3.75
C ALA A 102 13.49 0.84 -5.04
N LEU A 103 12.99 1.44 -6.13
CA LEU A 103 12.91 0.78 -7.43
C LEU A 103 14.30 0.53 -8.04
N ASP A 104 15.18 1.52 -7.99
CA ASP A 104 16.58 1.45 -8.48
C ASP A 104 17.38 0.38 -7.74
N HIS A 105 17.07 0.14 -6.46
CA HIS A 105 17.69 -0.93 -5.68
C HIS A 105 17.36 -2.34 -6.20
N HIS A 106 16.18 -2.54 -6.80
CA HIS A 106 15.72 -3.87 -7.25
C HIS A 106 15.77 -4.08 -8.75
N CYS A 107 15.65 -3.02 -9.55
CA CYS A 107 15.55 -3.10 -11.00
C CYS A 107 16.72 -2.34 -11.65
N SER A 108 17.64 -3.08 -12.26
CA SER A 108 18.78 -2.52 -12.99
C SER A 108 18.40 -1.95 -14.37
N GLU A 109 17.15 -2.15 -14.81
CA GLU A 109 16.70 -1.75 -16.13
C GLU A 109 16.44 -0.24 -16.20
N SER A 110 17.42 0.49 -16.74
CA SER A 110 17.39 1.95 -16.85
C SER A 110 16.15 2.48 -17.56
N TRP A 111 15.63 1.76 -18.56
CA TRP A 111 14.42 2.14 -19.27
C TRP A 111 13.18 2.07 -18.38
N VAL A 112 13.10 1.10 -17.45
CA VAL A 112 11.99 1.00 -16.49
C VAL A 112 11.99 2.20 -15.56
N LEU A 113 13.14 2.51 -14.96
CA LEU A 113 13.30 3.67 -14.07
C LEU A 113 12.95 4.98 -14.77
N LEU A 114 13.40 5.14 -16.02
CA LEU A 114 13.08 6.31 -16.83
C LEU A 114 11.58 6.49 -17.03
N TYR A 115 10.86 5.43 -17.42
CA TYR A 115 9.44 5.52 -17.71
C TYR A 115 8.58 5.63 -16.44
N VAL A 116 8.95 4.93 -15.36
CA VAL A 116 8.30 5.08 -14.06
C VAL A 116 8.40 6.53 -13.59
N ARG A 117 9.59 7.13 -13.62
CA ARG A 117 9.78 8.55 -13.28
C ARG A 117 8.87 9.44 -14.11
N ARG A 118 8.82 9.24 -15.43
CA ARG A 118 7.98 10.04 -16.33
C ARG A 118 6.49 9.92 -16.03
N TRP A 119 5.99 8.71 -15.78
CA TRP A 119 4.58 8.50 -15.43
C TRP A 119 4.22 9.09 -14.07
N LEU A 120 5.12 9.04 -13.08
CA LEU A 120 4.90 9.65 -11.76
C LEU A 120 4.74 11.18 -11.88
N THR A 121 5.57 11.82 -12.71
CA THR A 121 5.55 13.28 -12.94
C THR A 121 4.57 13.73 -14.03
N ALA A 122 3.89 12.80 -14.71
CA ALA A 122 2.94 13.15 -15.76
C ALA A 122 1.81 14.01 -15.18
N PRO A 123 1.48 15.16 -15.80
CA PRO A 123 0.48 16.06 -15.25
C PRO A 123 -0.90 15.42 -15.29
N MET A 124 -1.75 15.76 -14.33
CA MET A 124 -3.16 15.41 -14.38
C MET A 124 -3.94 16.50 -15.10
N GLN A 125 -4.87 16.11 -15.96
CA GLN A 125 -5.73 17.01 -16.69
C GLN A 125 -7.15 16.94 -16.13
N THR A 126 -7.65 18.08 -15.65
CA THR A 126 -9.03 18.22 -15.17
C THR A 126 -10.02 18.24 -16.34
N LYS A 127 -11.32 18.13 -16.04
CA LYS A 127 -12.38 18.21 -17.07
C LYS A 127 -12.33 19.52 -17.86
N ASP A 128 -11.90 20.61 -17.23
CA ASP A 128 -11.79 21.94 -17.84
C ASP A 128 -10.52 22.13 -18.67
N GLY A 129 -9.71 21.07 -18.84
CA GLY A 129 -8.48 21.10 -19.63
C GLY A 129 -7.26 21.65 -18.92
N LYS A 130 -7.40 22.11 -17.66
CA LYS A 130 -6.28 22.56 -16.84
C LYS A 130 -5.36 21.38 -16.52
N GLN A 131 -4.05 21.56 -16.71
CA GLN A 131 -3.03 20.59 -16.36
C GLN A 131 -2.38 20.96 -15.03
N GLU A 132 -2.32 20.00 -14.12
CA GLU A 132 -1.73 20.15 -12.79
C GLU A 132 -0.52 19.23 -12.67
N ARG A 133 0.63 19.82 -12.34
CA ARG A 133 1.86 19.07 -12.13
C ARG A 133 1.77 18.26 -10.85
N ARG A 134 2.40 17.08 -10.86
CA ARG A 134 2.45 16.18 -9.70
C ARG A 134 3.89 16.02 -9.26
N ASN A 135 4.13 16.30 -7.98
CA ASN A 135 5.43 16.13 -7.34
C ASN A 135 5.43 14.98 -6.31
N VAL A 136 4.23 14.43 -6.00
CA VAL A 136 4.00 13.32 -5.08
C VAL A 136 2.85 12.45 -5.58
N GLY A 137 2.79 11.23 -5.06
CA GLY A 137 1.77 10.24 -5.34
C GLY A 137 1.90 9.54 -6.69
N THR A 138 1.10 8.51 -6.92
CA THR A 138 0.99 7.80 -8.20
C THR A 138 -0.46 7.80 -8.69
N PRO A 139 -0.74 7.90 -10.00
CA PRO A 139 -2.11 8.01 -10.48
C PRO A 139 -2.92 6.76 -10.13
N GLN A 140 -4.06 6.95 -9.47
CA GLN A 140 -4.97 5.86 -9.14
C GLN A 140 -5.71 5.42 -10.41
N GLY A 141 -5.33 4.29 -11.00
CA GLY A 141 -5.94 3.79 -12.24
C GLY A 141 -4.96 3.25 -13.29
N GLY A 142 -3.65 3.44 -13.08
CA GLY A 142 -2.61 2.79 -13.86
C GLY A 142 -2.38 1.34 -13.41
N PRO A 143 -2.16 0.37 -14.33
CA PRO A 143 -1.83 -1.01 -13.96
C PRO A 143 -0.49 -1.16 -13.22
N LEU A 144 0.37 -0.14 -13.26
CA LEU A 144 1.65 -0.11 -12.56
C LEU A 144 1.53 0.38 -11.11
N SER A 145 0.55 1.23 -10.82
CA SER A 145 0.38 1.89 -9.53
C SER A 145 0.32 0.92 -8.33
N PRO A 146 -0.36 -0.24 -8.41
CA PRO A 146 -0.43 -1.18 -7.28
C PRO A 146 0.93 -1.76 -6.88
N VAL A 147 1.76 -2.15 -7.85
CA VAL A 147 3.10 -2.70 -7.58
C VAL A 147 4.02 -1.66 -6.97
N LEU A 148 3.96 -0.41 -7.48
CA LEU A 148 4.73 0.70 -6.91
C LEU A 148 4.29 1.04 -5.48
N ALA A 149 2.98 1.04 -5.21
CA ALA A 149 2.45 1.26 -3.87
C ALA A 149 2.92 0.19 -2.88
N ASN A 150 2.91 -1.09 -3.29
CA ASN A 150 3.43 -2.16 -2.45
C ASN A 150 4.94 -2.07 -2.23
N LEU A 151 5.72 -1.67 -3.24
CA LEU A 151 7.15 -1.43 -3.09
C LEU A 151 7.45 -0.32 -2.08
N PHE A 152 6.71 0.79 -2.16
CA PHE A 152 6.83 1.87 -1.18
C PHE A 152 6.50 1.36 0.23
N LEU A 153 5.34 0.71 0.41
CA LEU A 153 4.90 0.20 1.71
C LEU A 153 5.79 -0.91 2.27
N HIS A 154 6.45 -1.68 1.41
CA HIS A 154 7.40 -2.68 1.86
C HIS A 154 8.52 -2.05 2.69
N TYR A 155 9.09 -0.94 2.21
CA TYR A 155 10.14 -0.22 2.94
C TYR A 155 9.59 0.68 4.04
N ALA A 156 8.50 1.38 3.74
CA ALA A 156 7.91 2.34 4.64
C ALA A 156 7.30 1.67 5.88
N LEU A 157 6.76 0.47 5.76
CA LEU A 157 6.01 -0.20 6.82
C LEU A 157 6.50 -1.62 7.10
N ASP A 158 6.42 -2.53 6.12
CA ASP A 158 6.61 -3.96 6.37
C ASP A 158 8.02 -4.27 6.92
N ARG A 159 9.05 -3.68 6.31
CA ARG A 159 10.44 -3.87 6.72
C ARG A 159 10.72 -3.24 8.08
N TRP A 160 10.12 -2.08 8.35
CA TRP A 160 10.24 -1.44 9.66
C TRP A 160 9.59 -2.29 10.76
N LEU A 161 8.36 -2.78 10.55
CA LEU A 161 7.69 -3.71 11.48
C LEU A 161 8.57 -4.94 11.70
N THR A 162 9.08 -5.55 10.63
CA THR A 162 9.94 -6.74 10.72
C THR A 162 11.22 -6.50 11.53
N VAL A 163 11.84 -5.32 11.43
CA VAL A 163 13.12 -5.02 12.08
C VAL A 163 12.95 -4.48 13.50
N ARG A 164 11.99 -3.57 13.72
CA ARG A 164 11.78 -2.88 15.00
C ARG A 164 10.81 -3.61 15.93
N HIS A 165 9.90 -4.37 15.35
CA HIS A 165 8.84 -5.09 16.05
C HIS A 165 8.74 -6.55 15.54
N PRO A 166 9.84 -7.32 15.54
CA PRO A 166 9.88 -8.68 14.98
C PRO A 166 8.87 -9.62 15.65
N ASP A 167 8.55 -9.34 16.92
CA ASP A 167 7.57 -10.07 17.69
C ASP A 167 6.14 -9.62 17.43
N ILE A 168 5.83 -8.73 16.48
CA ILE A 168 4.45 -8.31 16.19
C ILE A 168 3.99 -8.93 14.87
N PRO A 169 3.18 -10.01 14.92
CA PRO A 169 2.53 -10.51 13.73
C PRO A 169 1.61 -9.44 13.15
N PHE A 170 1.65 -9.29 11.83
CA PHE A 170 0.78 -8.37 11.12
C PHE A 170 0.18 -9.03 9.88
N CYS A 171 -0.84 -8.39 9.33
CA CYS A 171 -1.41 -8.72 8.04
C CYS A 171 -1.79 -7.41 7.35
N ARG A 172 -1.28 -7.18 6.13
CA ARG A 172 -1.54 -5.96 5.36
C ARG A 172 -2.20 -6.29 4.03
N TYR A 173 -3.27 -5.57 3.71
CA TYR A 173 -3.94 -5.61 2.43
C TYR A 173 -4.00 -4.19 1.85
N ALA A 174 -3.06 -3.88 0.95
CA ALA A 174 -2.88 -2.53 0.41
C ALA A 174 -2.59 -1.49 1.52
N ASP A 175 -3.48 -0.51 1.68
CA ASP A 175 -3.51 0.55 2.70
C ASP A 175 -4.05 0.08 4.05
N ASP A 176 -4.93 -0.93 4.07
CA ASP A 176 -5.47 -1.51 5.29
C ASP A 176 -4.49 -2.51 5.92
N GLY A 177 -4.43 -2.55 7.26
CA GLY A 177 -3.70 -3.59 7.95
C GLY A 177 -4.04 -3.74 9.43
N ILE A 178 -3.56 -4.84 9.99
CA ILE A 178 -3.74 -5.19 11.40
C ILE A 178 -2.41 -5.60 12.03
N LEU A 179 -2.19 -5.16 13.27
CA LEU A 179 -1.07 -5.56 14.13
C LEU A 179 -1.61 -6.35 15.32
N ARG A 180 -1.02 -7.51 15.60
CA ARG A 180 -1.44 -8.39 16.69
C ARG A 180 -0.63 -8.14 17.96
N CYS A 181 -1.32 -7.71 19.01
CA CYS A 181 -0.72 -7.27 20.26
C CYS A 181 -1.11 -8.20 21.41
N ARG A 182 -0.17 -8.46 22.33
CA ARG A 182 -0.36 -9.29 23.53
C ARG A 182 -1.21 -8.58 24.58
N SER A 183 -1.20 -7.24 24.58
CA SER A 183 -1.91 -6.41 25.55
C SER A 183 -2.38 -5.11 24.91
N GLU A 184 -3.37 -4.47 25.52
CA GLU A 184 -3.81 -3.13 25.14
C GLU A 184 -2.65 -2.12 25.20
N ARG A 185 -1.80 -2.21 26.21
CA ARG A 185 -0.64 -1.34 26.37
C ARG A 185 0.34 -1.46 25.19
N GLU A 186 0.55 -2.67 24.68
CA GLU A 186 1.38 -2.89 23.49
C GLU A 186 0.71 -2.29 22.24
N ALA A 187 -0.61 -2.42 22.11
CA ALA A 187 -1.37 -1.79 21.02
C ALA A 187 -1.29 -0.27 21.07
N GLN A 188 -1.46 0.34 22.25
CA GLN A 188 -1.33 1.78 22.46
C GLN A 188 0.10 2.27 22.17
N TYR A 189 1.12 1.50 22.57
CA TYR A 189 2.51 1.80 22.24
C TYR A 189 2.74 1.79 20.73
N LEU A 190 2.32 0.73 20.02
CA LEU A 190 2.45 0.65 18.56
C LEU A 190 1.67 1.75 17.84
N HIS A 191 0.48 2.09 18.33
CA HIS A 191 -0.29 3.22 17.82
C HIS A 191 0.52 4.52 17.91
N SER A 192 1.14 4.79 19.07
CA SER A 192 2.00 5.97 19.23
C SER A 192 3.24 5.96 18.31
N GLN A 193 3.80 4.78 18.03
CA GLN A 193 4.93 4.65 17.10
C GLN A 193 4.49 4.94 15.67
N LEU A 194 3.31 4.46 15.26
CA LEU A 194 2.72 4.78 13.97
C LEU A 194 2.43 6.28 13.84
N ASP A 195 1.93 6.94 14.90
CA ASP A 195 1.72 8.40 14.89
C ASP A 195 3.03 9.17 14.69
N MET A 196 4.13 8.73 15.31
CA MET A 196 5.45 9.35 15.11
C MET A 196 5.94 9.20 13.66
N ARG A 197 5.47 8.19 12.92
CA ARG A 197 5.82 8.00 11.51
C ARG A 197 5.15 9.00 10.56
N GLU A 198 4.10 9.69 10.99
CA GLU A 198 3.52 10.78 10.18
C GLU A 198 4.49 11.95 10.00
N VAL A 199 5.48 12.06 10.91
CA VAL A 199 6.49 13.14 10.95
C VAL A 199 7.85 12.65 10.40
N ASP A 200 7.98 11.36 10.08
CA ASP A 200 9.18 10.77 9.49
C ASP A 200 9.28 11.18 7.99
N PRO A 201 10.48 11.38 7.43
CA PRO A 201 10.66 11.58 5.99
C PRO A 201 9.99 10.50 5.10
N ILE A 202 9.73 9.30 5.63
CA ILE A 202 8.89 8.29 4.99
C ILE A 202 7.46 8.40 5.55
N ALA A 203 6.78 9.52 5.26
CA ALA A 203 5.48 9.84 5.84
C ALA A 203 4.41 8.84 5.39
N ILE A 204 3.96 8.01 6.33
CA ILE A 204 2.71 7.27 6.21
C ILE A 204 1.71 8.03 7.06
N HIS A 205 0.76 8.71 6.42
CA HIS A 205 -0.33 9.39 7.12
C HIS A 205 -1.41 8.38 7.45
N ARG A 206 -1.75 8.25 8.73
CA ARG A 206 -2.78 7.32 9.18
C ARG A 206 -4.16 7.97 9.05
N ASP A 207 -5.18 7.16 8.81
CA ASP A 207 -6.56 7.60 9.03
C ASP A 207 -6.94 7.41 10.51
N ALA A 208 -6.88 8.51 11.26
CA ALA A 208 -7.19 8.52 12.69
C ALA A 208 -8.63 8.10 13.02
N GLN A 209 -9.58 8.19 12.06
CA GLN A 209 -10.97 7.78 12.27
C GLN A 209 -11.20 6.30 11.99
N GLN A 210 -10.32 5.68 11.19
CA GLN A 210 -10.42 4.27 10.78
C GLN A 210 -9.42 3.36 11.52
N THR A 211 -8.54 3.94 12.34
CA THR A 211 -7.65 3.16 13.20
C THR A 211 -8.34 2.87 14.53
N SER A 212 -8.29 1.62 14.96
CA SER A 212 -8.93 1.20 16.21
C SER A 212 -8.10 0.18 16.97
N ILE A 213 -8.20 0.21 18.31
CA ILE A 213 -7.67 -0.85 19.18
C ILE A 213 -8.85 -1.70 19.60
N LEU A 214 -8.80 -2.99 19.29
CA LEU A 214 -9.87 -3.94 19.52
C LEU A 214 -9.36 -5.11 20.35
N ALA A 215 -10.18 -5.58 21.29
CA ALA A 215 -9.96 -6.86 21.95
C ALA A 215 -10.59 -7.98 21.11
N CYS A 216 -9.84 -9.05 20.86
CA CYS A 216 -10.37 -10.28 20.29
C CYS A 216 -11.14 -11.05 21.37
N VAL A 217 -12.40 -10.68 21.56
CA VAL A 217 -13.31 -11.38 22.45
C VAL A 217 -14.14 -12.35 21.62
N CYS A 218 -14.04 -13.65 21.89
CA CYS A 218 -14.96 -14.63 21.33
C CYS A 218 -16.24 -14.63 22.20
N PRO A 219 -17.41 -14.24 21.67
CA PRO A 219 -18.65 -14.29 22.44
C PRO A 219 -18.98 -15.75 22.75
N GLY A 220 -18.88 -16.15 24.03
CA GLY A 220 -19.30 -17.48 24.49
C GLY A 220 -18.23 -18.58 24.55
N CYS A 221 -16.96 -18.30 24.24
CA CYS A 221 -15.87 -19.28 24.46
C CYS A 221 -15.10 -18.97 25.75
N SER A 222 -15.21 -19.86 26.73
CA SER A 222 -14.25 -19.96 27.84
C SER A 222 -12.94 -20.66 27.42
N ASP A 223 -12.91 -21.24 26.21
CA ASP A 223 -11.80 -22.06 25.71
C ASP A 223 -11.24 -21.49 24.40
N LYS A 224 -9.96 -21.10 24.41
CA LYS A 224 -9.26 -20.45 23.29
C LYS A 224 -8.55 -21.49 22.41
N SER A 225 -9.28 -22.52 21.95
CA SER A 225 -8.70 -23.54 21.07
C SER A 225 -8.87 -23.17 19.59
N PRO A 226 -7.86 -23.39 18.73
CA PRO A 226 -7.94 -23.08 17.29
C PRO A 226 -8.96 -23.95 16.52
N SER A 227 -9.52 -24.97 17.16
CA SER A 227 -10.60 -25.83 16.64
C SER A 227 -12.01 -25.36 17.04
N ALA A 228 -12.15 -24.29 17.82
CA ALA A 228 -13.45 -23.80 18.25
C ALA A 228 -14.27 -23.28 17.05
N PRO A 229 -15.53 -23.72 16.89
CA PRO A 229 -16.38 -23.24 15.81
C PRO A 229 -16.83 -21.79 16.11
N CYS A 230 -16.32 -20.84 15.32
CA CYS A 230 -16.91 -19.52 15.14
C CYS A 230 -17.40 -19.35 13.71
#